data_AF-F2SSE9-F1
#
_entry.id   AF-F2SSE9-F1
#
_cell.length_a   1.000
_cell.length_b   1.000
_cell.length_c   1.000
_cell.angle_alpha   90.00
_cell.angle_beta   90.00
_cell.angle_gamma   90.00
#
_symmetry.space_group_name_H-M   'P 1'
#
loop_
_entity.id
_entity.type
_entity.pdbx_description
1 polymer ?
#
loop_
_entity_poly.entity_id
_entity_poly.type
_entity_poly.pdbx_seq_one_letter_code
_entity_poly.pdbx_strand_id
1 'polypeptide(L)'
;MVLLERVRDDIRETKKLHVHIYNALKKALYKPACFFKGLLFPLIASGTCTLREAQIVSSVITRVSIPVLHSAAALLRLCEISAEQTISSFNAEGTGATNMFIRVFLDKKYALPYKVIDALVFHFLRFRATKPDENGDANMNGTGSYSAAAARDYKLPVLWHQSLLAFAQRYRNDITEDQREALLDLLLSNGHKDIGPEVRRELLAGRGRGVVVPEAVENNGGDDTMDMTI
;
A
#
# COMPACT_ATOMS: atom_id res chain seq x y z
N MET A 1 -4.92 -17.52 -22.96
CA MET A 1 -3.90 -16.71 -22.27
C MET A 1 -2.53 -17.17 -22.75
N VAL A 2 -1.83 -16.39 -23.57
CA VAL A 2 -0.52 -16.81 -24.13
C VAL A 2 0.65 -16.15 -23.38
N LEU A 3 0.51 -14.87 -23.02
CA LEU A 3 1.60 -14.09 -22.45
C LEU A 3 1.91 -14.46 -20.99
N LEU A 4 0.89 -14.75 -20.17
CA LEU A 4 1.09 -15.09 -18.76
C LEU A 4 1.88 -16.40 -18.62
N GLU A 5 1.40 -17.48 -19.21
CA GLU A 5 2.06 -18.80 -19.15
C GLU A 5 3.50 -18.71 -19.65
N ARG A 6 3.72 -18.05 -20.80
CA ARG A 6 5.07 -17.90 -21.34
C ARG A 6 6.01 -17.13 -20.42
N VAL A 7 5.53 -16.10 -19.72
CA VAL A 7 6.34 -15.35 -18.74
C VAL A 7 6.70 -16.24 -17.55
N ARG A 8 5.74 -17.04 -17.06
CA ARG A 8 5.97 -17.94 -15.92
C ARG A 8 6.98 -19.04 -16.27
N ASP A 9 6.85 -19.64 -17.45
CA ASP A 9 7.75 -20.70 -17.92
C ASP A 9 9.19 -20.18 -18.06
N ASP A 10 9.37 -19.02 -18.71
CA ASP A 10 10.70 -18.43 -18.92
C ASP A 10 11.40 -18.07 -17.59
N ILE A 11 10.64 -17.53 -16.63
CA ILE A 11 11.15 -17.22 -15.29
C ILE A 11 11.45 -18.50 -14.50
N ARG A 12 10.63 -19.55 -14.64
CA ARG A 12 10.84 -20.82 -13.94
C ARG A 12 12.11 -21.50 -14.41
N GLU A 13 12.34 -21.52 -15.72
CA GLU A 13 13.49 -22.17 -16.37
C GLU A 13 14.78 -21.37 -16.18
N THR A 14 14.80 -20.10 -16.60
CA THR A 14 16.04 -19.32 -16.68
C THR A 14 16.33 -18.47 -15.45
N LYS A 15 15.36 -18.35 -14.53
CA LYS A 15 15.37 -17.41 -13.40
C LYS A 15 15.52 -15.93 -13.81
N LYS A 16 15.41 -15.63 -15.10
CA LYS A 16 15.43 -14.29 -15.69
C LYS A 16 14.25 -14.21 -16.66
N LEU A 17 14.02 -13.03 -17.23
CA LEU A 17 13.03 -12.88 -18.30
C LEU A 17 13.74 -12.39 -19.56
N HIS A 18 13.47 -13.07 -20.67
CA HIS A 18 14.04 -12.69 -21.96
C HIS A 18 13.68 -11.25 -22.33
N VAL A 19 14.65 -10.50 -22.88
CA VAL A 19 14.49 -9.07 -23.16
C VAL A 19 13.34 -8.75 -24.12
N HIS A 20 13.09 -9.61 -25.11
CA HIS A 20 11.97 -9.43 -26.03
C HIS A 20 10.62 -9.64 -25.34
N ILE A 21 10.52 -10.57 -24.39
CA ILE A 21 9.30 -10.78 -23.60
C ILE A 21 9.10 -9.60 -22.64
N TYR A 22 10.17 -9.11 -22.03
CA TYR A 22 10.14 -7.90 -21.21
C TYR A 22 9.62 -6.68 -21.99
N ASN A 23 10.12 -6.47 -23.22
CA ASN A 23 9.66 -5.40 -24.09
C ASN A 23 8.21 -5.62 -24.54
N ALA A 24 7.80 -6.86 -24.81
CA ALA A 24 6.41 -7.19 -25.10
C ALA A 24 5.49 -6.85 -23.90
N LEU A 25 5.91 -7.12 -22.66
CA LEU A 25 5.16 -6.73 -21.46
C LEU A 25 5.02 -5.21 -21.34
N LYS A 26 6.10 -4.46 -21.60
CA LYS A 26 6.04 -2.99 -21.61
C LYS A 26 5.03 -2.45 -22.63
N LYS A 27 4.94 -3.08 -23.81
CA LYS A 27 3.98 -2.69 -24.85
C LYS A 27 2.56 -3.15 -24.54
N ALA A 28 2.38 -4.32 -23.93
CA ALA A 28 1.07 -4.79 -23.48
C ALA A 28 0.45 -3.83 -22.45
N LEU A 29 1.28 -3.18 -21.61
CA LEU A 29 0.83 -2.23 -20.59
C LEU A 29 0.26 -0.92 -21.17
N TYR A 30 0.37 -0.66 -22.48
CA TYR A 30 -0.30 0.47 -23.13
C TYR A 30 -1.83 0.30 -23.20
N LYS A 31 -2.35 -0.89 -22.90
CA LYS A 31 -3.76 -1.14 -22.58
C LYS A 31 -3.87 -1.65 -21.13
N PRO A 32 -3.84 -0.76 -20.11
CA PRO A 32 -3.73 -1.15 -18.71
C PRO A 32 -4.84 -2.09 -18.25
N ALA A 33 -6.09 -1.87 -18.68
CA ALA A 33 -7.21 -2.73 -18.32
C ALA A 33 -7.01 -4.20 -18.74
N CYS A 34 -6.49 -4.42 -19.95
CA CYS A 34 -6.18 -5.75 -20.47
C CYS A 34 -4.98 -6.37 -19.74
N PHE A 35 -3.96 -5.57 -19.46
CA PHE A 35 -2.78 -6.03 -18.72
C PHE A 35 -3.15 -6.47 -17.29
N PHE A 36 -3.96 -5.68 -16.58
CA PHE A 36 -4.33 -6.02 -15.21
C PHE A 36 -5.24 -7.25 -15.13
N LYS A 37 -6.31 -7.30 -15.93
CA LYS A 37 -7.27 -8.42 -15.92
C LYS A 37 -6.69 -9.70 -16.54
N GLY A 38 -5.81 -9.58 -17.54
CA GLY A 38 -5.29 -10.72 -18.29
C GLY A 38 -3.93 -11.24 -17.81
N LEU A 39 -3.19 -10.46 -16.99
CA LEU A 39 -1.85 -10.84 -16.54
C LEU A 39 -1.65 -10.62 -15.04
N LEU A 40 -1.81 -9.38 -14.55
CA LEU A 40 -1.45 -9.06 -13.16
C LEU A 40 -2.35 -9.78 -12.13
N PHE A 41 -3.67 -9.66 -12.25
CA PHE A 41 -4.59 -10.27 -11.29
C PHE A 41 -4.56 -11.80 -11.34
N PRO A 42 -4.58 -12.47 -12.51
CA PRO A 42 -4.46 -13.92 -12.57
C PRO A 42 -3.13 -14.42 -11.98
N LEU A 43 -2.01 -13.70 -12.21
CA LEU A 43 -0.71 -14.05 -11.63
C LEU A 43 -0.80 -14.12 -10.11
N ILE A 44 -1.32 -13.07 -9.48
CA ILE A 44 -1.39 -12.97 -8.01
C ILE A 44 -2.46 -13.89 -7.43
N ALA A 45 -3.66 -13.90 -8.04
CA ALA A 45 -4.80 -14.71 -7.57
C ALA A 45 -4.52 -16.22 -7.65
N SER A 46 -3.58 -16.67 -8.51
CA SER A 46 -3.19 -18.07 -8.59
C SER A 46 -2.58 -18.65 -7.31
N GLY A 47 -2.18 -17.82 -6.34
CA GLY A 47 -1.56 -18.25 -5.08
C GLY A 47 -0.16 -18.86 -5.24
N THR A 48 0.35 -18.95 -6.47
CA THR A 48 1.65 -19.54 -6.83
C THR A 48 2.61 -18.49 -7.39
N CYS A 49 2.32 -17.20 -7.18
CA CYS A 49 3.19 -16.10 -7.58
C CYS A 49 4.40 -16.03 -6.67
N THR A 50 5.57 -16.28 -7.25
CA THR A 50 6.85 -16.20 -6.55
C THR A 50 7.33 -14.74 -6.44
N LEU A 51 8.19 -14.47 -5.46
CA LEU A 51 8.82 -13.15 -5.30
C LEU A 51 9.59 -12.71 -6.55
N ARG A 52 10.18 -13.66 -7.29
CA ARG A 52 10.95 -13.36 -8.51
C ARG A 52 10.04 -12.96 -9.68
N GLU A 53 8.91 -13.65 -9.86
CA GLU A 53 7.88 -13.22 -10.82
C GLU A 53 7.37 -11.83 -10.47
N ALA A 54 7.07 -11.58 -9.18
CA ALA A 54 6.62 -10.28 -8.69
C ALA A 54 7.65 -9.16 -8.95
N GLN A 55 8.94 -9.41 -8.69
CA GLN A 55 10.02 -8.44 -8.94
C GLN A 55 10.14 -8.07 -10.42
N ILE A 56 10.06 -9.06 -11.32
CA ILE A 56 10.21 -8.80 -12.76
C ILE A 56 9.01 -8.02 -13.28
N VAL A 57 7.78 -8.47 -12.97
CA VAL A 57 6.55 -7.82 -13.45
C VAL A 57 6.39 -6.42 -12.83
N SER A 58 6.70 -6.25 -11.54
CA SER A 58 6.66 -4.94 -10.88
C SER A 58 7.63 -3.95 -11.53
N SER A 59 8.82 -4.40 -11.96
CA SER A 59 9.76 -3.53 -12.69
C SER A 59 9.20 -2.99 -14.01
N VAL A 60 8.34 -3.74 -14.71
CA VAL A 60 7.66 -3.28 -15.93
C VAL A 60 6.69 -2.16 -15.59
N ILE A 61 5.89 -2.36 -14.53
CA ILE A 61 4.91 -1.38 -14.03
C ILE A 61 5.61 -0.10 -13.61
N THR A 62 6.75 -0.18 -12.91
CA THR A 62 7.54 0.99 -12.51
C THR A 62 7.97 1.83 -13.71
N ARG A 63 8.40 1.20 -14.82
CA ARG A 63 8.95 1.90 -16.00
C ARG A 63 7.92 2.50 -16.94
N VAL A 64 6.69 2.02 -16.94
CA VAL A 64 5.64 2.48 -17.86
C VAL A 64 4.70 3.45 -17.14
N SER A 65 4.34 4.55 -17.82
CA SER A 65 3.31 5.47 -17.32
C SER A 65 1.93 4.84 -17.47
N ILE A 66 1.13 4.88 -16.40
CA ILE A 66 -0.21 4.28 -16.34
C ILE A 66 -1.19 5.37 -15.91
N PRO A 67 -2.34 5.55 -16.59
CA PRO A 67 -3.34 6.53 -16.17
C PRO A 67 -3.86 6.27 -14.75
N VAL A 68 -4.07 7.34 -13.99
CA VAL A 68 -4.41 7.31 -12.56
C VAL A 68 -5.59 6.40 -12.24
N LEU A 69 -6.70 6.50 -12.99
CA LEU A 69 -7.91 5.71 -12.75
C LEU A 69 -7.67 4.20 -12.87
N HIS A 70 -6.82 3.79 -13.81
CA HIS A 70 -6.48 2.38 -13.98
C HIS A 70 -5.60 1.88 -12.83
N SER A 71 -4.65 2.71 -12.37
CA SER A 71 -3.83 2.40 -11.20
C SER A 71 -4.64 2.35 -9.91
N ALA A 72 -5.60 3.26 -9.72
CA ALA A 72 -6.51 3.27 -8.58
C ALA A 72 -7.37 2.00 -8.54
N ALA A 73 -7.98 1.61 -9.66
CA ALA A 73 -8.74 0.36 -9.77
C ALA A 73 -7.87 -0.88 -9.54
N ALA A 74 -6.63 -0.87 -10.03
CA ALA A 74 -5.69 -1.97 -9.81
C ALA A 74 -5.29 -2.11 -8.34
N LEU A 75 -4.98 -1.01 -7.66
CA LEU A 75 -4.69 -0.99 -6.22
C LEU A 75 -5.84 -1.56 -5.40
N LEU A 76 -7.07 -1.11 -5.66
CA LEU A 76 -8.26 -1.61 -4.96
C LEU A 76 -8.39 -3.13 -5.13
N ARG A 77 -8.26 -3.63 -6.36
CA ARG A 77 -8.37 -5.07 -6.63
C ARG A 77 -7.23 -5.88 -6.02
N LEU A 78 -6.02 -5.32 -5.93
CA LEU A 78 -4.89 -5.96 -5.23
C LEU A 78 -5.16 -6.11 -3.73
N CYS A 79 -5.72 -5.07 -3.09
CA CYS A 79 -6.11 -5.12 -1.68
C CYS A 79 -7.21 -6.16 -1.41
N GLU A 80 -8.19 -6.28 -2.32
CA GLU A 80 -9.24 -7.31 -2.27
C GLU A 80 -8.67 -8.72 -2.42
N ILE A 81 -7.85 -8.99 -3.45
CA ILE A 81 -7.23 -10.30 -3.65
C ILE A 81 -6.37 -10.68 -2.45
N SER A 82 -5.61 -9.72 -1.90
CA SER A 82 -4.83 -9.97 -0.69
C SER A 82 -5.73 -10.35 0.49
N ALA A 83 -6.91 -9.75 0.61
CA ALA A 83 -7.88 -10.08 1.66
C ALA A 83 -8.39 -11.51 1.52
N GLU A 84 -8.82 -11.88 0.31
CA GLU A 84 -9.30 -13.22 -0.03
C GLU A 84 -8.24 -14.29 0.28
N GLN A 85 -6.97 -13.99 -0.01
CA GLN A 85 -5.84 -14.89 0.25
C GLN A 85 -5.52 -15.01 1.74
N THR A 86 -5.50 -13.89 2.49
CA THR A 86 -5.23 -13.94 3.94
C THR A 86 -6.28 -14.76 4.70
N ILE A 87 -7.55 -14.74 4.27
CA ILE A 87 -8.65 -15.47 4.91
C ILE A 87 -8.58 -16.98 4.62
N SER A 88 -8.17 -17.38 3.41
CA SER A 88 -8.22 -18.78 2.95
C SER A 88 -6.94 -19.56 3.26
N SER A 89 -5.78 -18.92 3.20
CA SER A 89 -4.49 -19.55 3.51
C SER A 89 -3.45 -18.46 3.75
N PHE A 90 -2.92 -18.37 4.97
CA PHE A 90 -1.84 -17.43 5.26
C PHE A 90 -0.55 -17.87 4.53
N ASN A 91 -0.39 -17.44 3.28
CA ASN A 91 0.80 -17.67 2.47
C ASN A 91 1.70 -16.44 2.54
N ALA A 92 2.82 -16.59 3.25
CA ALA A 92 3.85 -15.56 3.41
C ALA A 92 4.42 -15.07 2.07
N GLU A 93 4.63 -15.96 1.11
CA GLU A 93 5.18 -15.61 -0.21
C GLU A 93 4.18 -14.87 -1.07
N GLY A 94 2.93 -15.34 -1.11
CA GLY A 94 1.83 -14.67 -1.83
C GLY A 94 1.55 -13.27 -1.27
N THR A 95 1.58 -13.13 0.05
CA THR A 95 1.45 -11.84 0.74
C THR A 95 2.63 -10.91 0.40
N GLY A 96 3.85 -11.43 0.36
CA GLY A 96 5.04 -10.68 -0.06
C GLY A 96 4.97 -10.19 -1.51
N ALA A 97 4.51 -11.03 -2.44
CA ALA A 97 4.34 -10.69 -3.85
C ALA A 97 3.32 -9.54 -4.04
N THR A 98 2.15 -9.62 -3.40
CA THR A 98 1.12 -8.57 -3.49
C THR A 98 1.60 -7.25 -2.90
N ASN A 99 2.28 -7.28 -1.74
CA ASN A 99 2.85 -6.07 -1.11
C ASN A 99 3.88 -5.37 -2.01
N MET A 100 4.61 -6.12 -2.84
CA MET A 100 5.54 -5.56 -3.82
C MET A 100 4.82 -4.71 -4.87
N PHE A 101 3.69 -5.22 -5.39
CA PHE A 101 2.90 -4.48 -6.37
C PHE A 101 2.25 -3.25 -5.76
N ILE A 102 1.70 -3.36 -4.54
CA ILE A 102 1.14 -2.22 -3.80
C ILE A 102 2.19 -1.13 -3.66
N ARG A 103 3.42 -1.48 -3.24
CA ARG A 103 4.54 -0.52 -3.14
C ARG A 103 4.78 0.22 -4.45
N VAL A 104 4.90 -0.52 -5.56
CA VAL A 104 5.19 0.09 -6.87
C VAL A 104 4.09 1.06 -7.31
N PHE A 105 2.82 0.76 -7.02
CA PHE A 105 1.74 1.70 -7.30
C PHE A 105 1.74 2.92 -6.37
N LEU A 106 2.12 2.77 -5.10
CA LEU A 106 2.29 3.90 -4.18
C LEU A 106 3.44 4.83 -4.63
N ASP A 107 4.54 4.25 -5.10
CA ASP A 107 5.72 4.98 -5.62
C ASP A 107 5.40 5.79 -6.90
N LYS A 108 4.28 5.51 -7.59
CA LYS A 108 3.79 6.36 -8.69
C LYS A 108 3.26 7.72 -8.22
N LYS A 109 2.98 7.88 -6.92
CA LYS A 109 2.56 9.15 -6.29
C LYS A 109 1.35 9.81 -6.95
N TYR A 110 0.42 9.03 -7.47
CA TYR A 110 -0.81 9.57 -8.06
C TYR A 110 -1.75 10.15 -7.00
N ALA A 111 -2.68 11.00 -7.41
CA ALA A 111 -3.80 11.39 -6.58
C ALA A 111 -4.82 10.24 -6.58
N LEU A 112 -5.01 9.57 -5.45
CA LEU A 112 -5.90 8.42 -5.34
C LEU A 112 -7.29 8.84 -4.84
N PRO A 113 -8.37 8.22 -5.35
CA PRO A 113 -9.70 8.40 -4.75
C PRO A 113 -9.73 7.90 -3.30
N TYR A 114 -10.48 8.56 -2.42
CA TYR A 114 -10.55 8.20 -1.00
C TYR A 114 -10.92 6.74 -0.75
N LYS A 115 -11.82 6.16 -1.56
CA LYS A 115 -12.17 4.73 -1.49
C LYS A 115 -10.95 3.80 -1.60
N VAL A 116 -9.96 4.17 -2.41
CA VAL A 116 -8.72 3.38 -2.57
C VAL A 116 -7.80 3.57 -1.37
N ILE A 117 -7.76 4.79 -0.81
CA ILE A 117 -6.99 5.10 0.40
C ILE A 117 -7.55 4.32 1.59
N ASP A 118 -8.87 4.32 1.77
CA ASP A 118 -9.54 3.52 2.80
C ASP A 118 -9.19 2.03 2.64
N ALA A 119 -9.26 1.49 1.42
CA ALA A 119 -8.89 0.10 1.15
C ALA A 119 -7.41 -0.21 1.46
N LEU A 120 -6.50 0.73 1.22
CA LEU A 120 -5.08 0.60 1.59
C LEU A 120 -4.90 0.60 3.12
N VAL A 121 -5.61 1.48 3.84
CA VAL A 121 -5.60 1.50 5.31
C VAL A 121 -6.08 0.15 5.85
N PHE A 122 -7.24 -0.34 5.37
CA PHE A 122 -7.75 -1.66 5.76
C PHE A 122 -6.78 -2.81 5.43
N HIS A 123 -6.08 -2.73 4.30
CA HIS A 123 -5.05 -3.70 3.94
C HIS A 123 -3.91 -3.74 4.98
N PHE A 124 -3.41 -2.58 5.43
CA PHE A 124 -2.37 -2.52 6.45
C PHE A 124 -2.87 -2.97 7.83
N LEU A 125 -4.07 -2.51 8.25
CA LEU A 125 -4.65 -2.86 9.55
C LEU A 125 -4.96 -4.35 9.70
N ARG A 126 -5.13 -5.10 8.60
CA ARG A 126 -5.31 -6.56 8.63
C ARG A 126 -4.16 -7.28 9.34
N PHE A 127 -2.95 -6.72 9.32
CA PHE A 127 -1.78 -7.29 9.96
C PHE A 127 -1.69 -6.97 11.46
N ARG A 128 -2.68 -6.29 12.05
CA ARG A 128 -2.76 -6.01 13.50
C ARG A 128 -3.03 -7.27 14.34
N ALA A 129 -3.72 -8.27 13.79
CA ALA A 129 -4.15 -9.49 14.49
C ALA A 129 -3.03 -10.50 14.81
N THR A 130 -1.76 -10.08 14.77
CA THR A 130 -0.58 -10.94 14.98
C THR A 130 -0.17 -11.08 16.45
N LYS A 131 -0.77 -10.33 17.40
CA LYS A 131 -0.53 -10.50 18.85
C LYS A 131 -1.82 -10.79 19.60
N PRO A 132 -1.87 -11.82 20.47
CA PRO A 132 -2.93 -11.92 21.45
C PRO A 132 -2.72 -10.87 22.53
N ASP A 133 -3.81 -10.23 22.95
CA ASP A 133 -3.84 -9.44 24.18
C ASP A 133 -3.45 -10.35 25.36
N GLU A 134 -2.48 -9.94 26.17
CA GLU A 134 -2.15 -10.63 27.43
C GLU A 134 -3.23 -10.39 28.51
N ASN A 135 -4.16 -9.46 28.27
CA ASN A 135 -5.32 -9.21 29.14
C ASN A 135 -6.61 -9.50 28.37
N GLY A 136 -7.26 -10.61 28.73
CA GLY A 136 -8.51 -11.06 28.13
C GLY A 136 -9.71 -10.19 28.47
N ASP A 137 -9.81 -9.00 27.87
CA ASP A 137 -11.06 -8.24 27.81
C ASP A 137 -11.54 -8.19 26.35
N ALA A 138 -12.31 -9.22 25.99
CA ALA A 138 -12.97 -9.31 24.70
C ALA A 138 -14.14 -8.33 24.66
N ASN A 139 -13.89 -7.08 24.26
CA ASN A 139 -14.97 -6.19 23.84
C ASN A 139 -14.53 -5.18 22.77
N MET A 140 -14.61 -5.57 21.50
CA MET A 140 -15.29 -4.73 20.49
C MET A 140 -15.61 -5.52 19.21
N ASN A 141 -16.86 -5.31 18.76
CA ASN A 141 -17.50 -5.78 17.54
C ASN A 141 -16.62 -5.80 16.28
N GLY A 142 -16.67 -6.91 15.53
CA GLY A 142 -16.32 -6.91 14.11
C GLY A 142 -15.78 -8.22 13.56
N THR A 143 -16.69 -9.14 13.20
CA THR A 143 -16.56 -10.15 12.14
C THR A 143 -15.14 -10.57 11.73
N GLY A 144 -14.66 -11.71 12.25
CA GLY A 144 -13.55 -12.44 11.66
C GLY A 144 -12.78 -13.32 12.62
N SER A 145 -13.42 -14.37 13.14
CA SER A 145 -12.70 -15.51 13.71
C SER A 145 -11.94 -16.22 12.58
N TYR A 146 -10.70 -15.79 12.32
CA TYR A 146 -9.79 -16.48 11.40
C TYR A 146 -8.44 -16.68 12.11
N SER A 147 -7.87 -17.86 11.89
CA SER A 147 -6.75 -18.50 12.60
C SER A 147 -5.70 -17.55 13.20
N ALA A 148 -5.96 -17.11 14.43
CA ALA A 148 -5.02 -16.34 15.27
C ALA A 148 -3.74 -17.12 15.63
N ALA A 149 -3.51 -18.33 15.09
CA ALA A 149 -2.37 -19.19 15.38
C ALA A 149 -1.21 -19.06 14.37
N ALA A 150 -1.50 -18.90 13.08
CA ALA A 150 -0.47 -18.75 12.04
C ALA A 150 0.12 -17.33 11.96
N ALA A 151 -0.60 -16.35 12.51
CA ALA A 151 -0.17 -14.95 12.61
C ALA A 151 0.72 -14.66 13.83
N ARG A 152 0.87 -15.61 14.77
CA ARG A 152 1.45 -15.39 16.13
C ARG A 152 2.93 -15.02 16.15
N ASP A 153 3.69 -15.44 15.14
CA ASP A 153 5.15 -15.19 15.05
C ASP A 153 5.55 -14.62 13.68
N TYR A 154 4.59 -14.11 12.91
CA TYR A 154 4.89 -13.60 11.58
C TYR A 154 5.54 -12.22 11.65
N LYS A 155 6.88 -12.19 11.69
CA LYS A 155 7.65 -10.96 11.52
C LYS A 155 7.39 -10.42 10.11
N LEU A 156 6.72 -9.27 10.04
CA LEU A 156 6.39 -8.63 8.77
C LEU A 156 7.67 -8.35 7.96
N PRO A 157 7.68 -8.66 6.65
CA PRO A 157 8.83 -8.38 5.81
C PRO A 157 9.15 -6.89 5.75
N VAL A 158 10.43 -6.55 5.60
CA VAL A 158 10.89 -5.16 5.40
C VAL A 158 10.13 -4.46 4.27
N LEU A 159 9.81 -5.19 3.20
CA LEU A 159 9.04 -4.67 2.07
C LEU A 159 7.66 -4.15 2.48
N TRP A 160 7.00 -4.77 3.46
CA TRP A 160 5.72 -4.29 3.99
C TRP A 160 5.88 -2.95 4.71
N HIS A 161 6.90 -2.82 5.56
CA HIS A 161 7.20 -1.55 6.25
C HIS A 161 7.57 -0.44 5.25
N GLN A 162 8.29 -0.78 4.18
CA GLN A 162 8.61 0.15 3.09
C GLN A 162 7.34 0.59 2.33
N SER A 163 6.39 -0.31 2.07
CA SER A 163 5.10 0.04 1.49
C SER A 163 4.30 0.97 2.39
N LEU A 164 4.28 0.70 3.70
CA LEU A 164 3.61 1.55 4.68
C LEU A 164 4.26 2.95 4.77
N LEU A 165 5.59 3.03 4.72
CA LEU A 165 6.30 4.31 4.68
C LEU A 165 5.96 5.11 3.42
N ALA A 166 5.97 4.46 2.24
CA ALA A 166 5.59 5.12 0.99
C ALA A 166 4.15 5.65 1.03
N PHE A 167 3.24 4.89 1.67
CA PHE A 167 1.87 5.34 1.92
C PHE A 167 1.84 6.57 2.82
N ALA A 168 2.50 6.54 3.99
CA ALA A 168 2.51 7.65 4.94
C ALA A 168 3.15 8.92 4.35
N GLN A 169 4.26 8.80 3.62
CA GLN A 169 4.94 9.93 2.98
C GLN A 169 4.06 10.65 1.94
N ARG A 170 3.13 9.94 1.29
CA ARG A 170 2.33 10.50 0.20
C ARG A 170 0.92 10.88 0.64
N TYR A 171 0.27 10.05 1.45
CA TYR A 171 -1.17 10.12 1.72
C TYR A 171 -1.50 10.46 3.18
N ARG A 172 -0.53 10.93 4.00
CA ARG A 172 -0.75 11.34 5.40
C ARG A 172 -1.86 12.38 5.61
N ASN A 173 -2.18 13.17 4.58
CA ASN A 173 -3.21 14.22 4.60
C ASN A 173 -4.56 13.75 4.05
N ASP A 174 -4.63 12.53 3.51
CA ASP A 174 -5.81 12.01 2.83
C ASP A 174 -6.54 10.95 3.67
N ILE A 175 -6.06 10.69 4.89
CA ILE A 175 -6.66 9.75 5.87
C ILE A 175 -7.44 10.49 6.97
N THR A 176 -8.38 9.80 7.61
CA THR A 176 -9.08 10.32 8.80
C THR A 176 -8.22 10.19 10.05
N GLU A 177 -8.57 10.89 11.13
CA GLU A 177 -7.86 10.77 12.42
C GLU A 177 -8.01 9.37 13.01
N ASP A 178 -9.21 8.77 12.99
CA ASP A 178 -9.43 7.39 13.46
C ASP A 178 -8.54 6.37 12.70
N GLN A 179 -8.38 6.56 11.37
CA GLN A 179 -7.49 5.73 10.56
C GLN A 179 -6.02 5.94 10.94
N ARG A 180 -5.63 7.19 11.25
CA ARG A 180 -4.27 7.53 11.68
C ARG A 180 -3.95 6.87 13.01
N GLU A 181 -4.84 6.97 14.00
CA GLU A 181 -4.69 6.35 15.31
C GLU A 181 -4.55 4.82 15.17
N ALA A 182 -5.42 4.18 14.40
CA ALA A 182 -5.33 2.74 14.15
C ALA A 182 -4.00 2.31 13.50
N LEU A 183 -3.44 3.13 12.60
CA LEU A 183 -2.12 2.88 12.00
C LEU A 183 -0.96 3.11 12.98
N LEU A 184 -1.10 4.05 13.91
CA LEU A 184 -0.13 4.26 14.98
C LEU A 184 -0.11 3.08 15.96
N ASP A 185 -1.27 2.54 16.33
CA ASP A 185 -1.38 1.33 17.16
C ASP A 185 -0.74 0.12 16.48
N LEU A 186 -0.90 0.02 15.15
CA LEU A 186 -0.23 -1.00 14.34
C LEU A 186 1.30 -0.88 14.40
N LEU A 187 1.86 0.34 14.46
CA LEU A 187 3.30 0.55 14.59
C LEU A 187 3.83 0.21 15.99
N LEU A 188 3.01 0.34 17.03
CA LEU A 188 3.40 -0.06 18.40
C LEU A 188 3.57 -1.58 18.49
N SER A 189 2.65 -2.32 17.88
CA SER A 189 2.67 -3.79 17.89
C SER A 189 3.70 -4.36 16.92
N ASN A 190 3.79 -3.83 15.70
CA ASN A 190 4.54 -4.39 14.59
C ASN A 190 5.56 -3.40 14.00
N GLY A 191 6.20 -2.57 14.82
CA GLY A 191 7.18 -1.57 14.36
C GLY A 191 8.53 -2.17 13.95
N HIS A 192 9.08 -1.72 12.81
CA HIS A 192 10.48 -1.98 12.45
C HIS A 192 11.40 -0.95 13.12
N LYS A 193 12.56 -1.39 13.62
CA LYS A 193 13.55 -0.54 14.33
C LYS A 193 13.84 0.79 13.61
N ASP A 194 14.22 0.73 12.34
CA ASP A 194 14.68 1.91 11.60
C ASP A 194 13.57 2.61 10.79
N ILE A 195 12.54 1.88 10.36
CA ILE A 195 11.47 2.39 9.48
C ILE A 195 10.27 2.88 10.30
N GLY A 196 9.95 2.21 11.40
CA GLY A 196 8.81 2.54 12.26
C GLY A 196 8.82 4.00 12.76
N PRO A 197 9.96 4.54 13.24
CA PRO A 197 10.05 5.94 13.64
C PRO A 197 9.74 6.92 12.50
N GLU A 198 10.21 6.62 11.28
CA GLU A 198 9.95 7.42 10.09
C GLU A 198 8.47 7.41 9.72
N VAL A 199 7.82 6.23 9.72
CA VAL A 199 6.37 6.12 9.46
C VAL A 199 5.59 6.92 10.50
N ARG A 200 5.93 6.78 11.80
CA ARG A 200 5.29 7.54 12.87
C ARG A 200 5.43 9.04 12.67
N ARG A 201 6.63 9.52 12.32
CA ARG A 201 6.87 10.95 12.04
C ARG A 201 5.98 11.46 10.90
N GLU A 202 5.92 10.73 9.79
CA GLU A 202 5.09 11.12 8.63
C GLU A 202 3.60 11.11 8.96
N LEU A 203 3.12 10.11 9.72
CA LEU A 203 1.72 10.05 10.13
C LEU A 203 1.35 11.19 11.08
N LEU A 204 2.21 11.54 12.04
CA LEU A 204 1.96 12.67 12.96
C LEU A 204 2.08 14.03 12.30
N ALA A 205 2.89 14.15 11.24
CA ALA A 205 3.00 15.38 10.45
C ALA A 205 1.78 15.59 9.53
N GLY A 206 0.97 14.56 9.32
CA GLY A 206 -0.25 14.64 8.52
C GLY A 206 -1.41 15.26 9.27
N ARG A 207 -2.37 15.82 8.54
CA ARG A 207 -3.64 16.31 9.09
C ARG A 207 -4.81 15.49 8.58
N GLY A 208 -5.89 15.46 9.34
CA GLY A 208 -7.10 14.74 8.97
C GLY A 208 -7.69 15.30 7.69
N ARG A 209 -8.22 14.41 6.86
CA ARG A 209 -8.94 14.77 5.64
C ARG A 209 -10.01 15.83 5.95
N GLY A 210 -9.96 16.95 5.23
CA GLY A 210 -10.95 18.04 5.35
C GLY A 210 -10.68 19.06 6.45
N VAL A 211 -9.57 18.95 7.20
CA VAL A 211 -9.16 19.99 8.16
C VAL A 211 -8.54 21.16 7.38
N VAL A 212 -9.28 22.27 7.33
CA VAL A 212 -8.84 23.52 6.68
C VAL A 212 -7.60 24.06 7.42
N VAL A 213 -6.59 24.50 6.66
CA VAL A 213 -5.45 25.21 7.25
C VAL A 213 -5.99 26.47 7.93
N PRO A 214 -5.74 26.71 9.23
CA PRO A 214 -6.01 28.03 9.80
C PRO A 214 -5.18 29.01 8.97
N GLU A 215 -5.84 29.94 8.28
CA GLU A 215 -5.15 31.05 7.62
C GLU A 215 -4.23 31.67 8.68
N ALA A 216 -2.94 31.79 8.36
CA ALA A 216 -2.03 32.50 9.22
C ALA A 216 -2.63 33.89 9.41
N VAL A 217 -2.99 34.23 10.65
CA VAL A 217 -3.47 35.57 10.99
C VAL A 217 -2.32 36.50 10.65
N GLU A 218 -2.40 37.16 9.49
CA GLU A 218 -1.53 38.28 9.17
C GLU A 218 -1.76 39.31 10.26
N ASN A 219 -0.82 39.38 11.18
CA ASN A 219 -0.78 40.40 12.20
C ASN A 219 -0.42 41.70 11.45
N ASN A 220 -1.43 42.36 10.87
CA ASN A 220 -1.32 43.71 10.33
C ASN A 220 -1.09 44.66 11.51
N GLY A 221 0.14 44.67 12.03
CA GLY A 221 0.69 45.74 12.83
C GLY A 221 0.92 46.94 11.94
N GLY A 222 -0.18 47.60 11.57
CA GLY A 222 -0.16 48.90 10.91
C GLY A 222 0.35 49.93 11.91
N ASP A 223 1.61 50.29 11.71
CA ASP A 223 2.36 51.38 12.32
C ASP A 223 1.66 52.73 12.06
N ASP A 224 0.76 53.14 12.95
CA ASP A 224 0.15 54.47 12.96
C ASP A 224 1.16 55.48 13.55
N THR A 225 2.07 55.93 12.67
CA THR A 225 2.95 57.07 12.92
C THR A 225 2.09 58.33 13.12
N MET A 226 2.19 58.96 14.31
CA MET A 226 1.53 60.22 14.60
C MET A 226 2.06 61.34 13.70
N ASP A 227 1.18 61.90 12.85
CA ASP A 227 1.44 63.16 12.16
C ASP A 227 0.87 64.30 13.01
N MET A 228 1.75 64.98 13.77
CA MET A 228 1.43 66.24 14.43
C MET A 228 1.24 67.32 13.35
N THR A 229 0.02 67.83 13.22
CA THR A 229 -0.20 69.11 12.53
C THR A 229 -0.78 70.17 13.47
N ILE A 230 0.07 71.20 13.62
CA ILE A 230 -0.13 72.61 13.98
C ILE A 230 -0.43 72.93 15.46
#